data_AF-A0A7S0FJS4-F1
#
_entry.id   AF-A0A7S0FJS4-F1
#
_cell.length_a   1.000
_cell.length_b   1.000
_cell.length_c   1.000
_cell.angle_alpha   90.00
_cell.angle_beta   90.00
_cell.angle_gamma   90.00
#
_symmetry.space_group_name_H-M   'P 1'
#
loop_
_entity.id
_entity.type
_entity.pdbx_description
1 polymer ?
#
loop_
_entity_poly.entity_id
_entity_poly.type
_entity_poly.pdbx_seq_one_letter_code
_entity_poly.pdbx_strand_id
1 'polypeptide(L)'
;MSRISQIAMIALLVSLAVSYGMIIYFVVLLLAMHHCYSQPVGWTRKVLSIACIAVTWFYIIHFMIAYVGPMNSFDAAYADVIWGGSMGNWSNTQMLLTWAVIAMVWSAEASAFYQLFGVFGAMSASYLLFRPKQREDDKVQLQYAVFSVLAFACIALLPWTTSVSALSWLLWTLHVSLLAPKFISMSFNFDRCSLYFVLALMAMVIHMSAGRSFLPNTECRISITIDAVVCALITLGFIYDRTKSLWAASAGGCLMPFFSPGCVLGVFCAL
;
A
#
# COMPACT_ATOMS: atom_id res chain seq x y z
N MET A 1 -23.16 5.72 1.70
CA MET A 1 -23.40 5.18 3.05
C MET A 1 -24.40 6.08 3.75
N SER A 2 -25.43 5.52 4.38
CA SER A 2 -26.30 6.31 5.26
C SER A 2 -25.51 6.73 6.51
N ARG A 3 -25.85 7.88 7.10
CA ARG A 3 -25.22 8.35 8.36
C ARG A 3 -25.28 7.27 9.47
N ILE A 4 -26.32 6.45 9.46
CA ILE A 4 -26.53 5.33 10.40
C ILE A 4 -25.45 4.26 10.27
N SER A 5 -25.09 3.85 9.04
CA SER A 5 -24.02 2.86 8.82
C SER A 5 -22.64 3.35 9.25
N GLN A 6 -22.37 4.66 9.15
CA GLN A 6 -21.12 5.25 9.61
C GLN A 6 -21.03 5.26 11.14
N ILE A 7 -22.13 5.63 11.82
CA ILE A 7 -22.18 5.65 13.29
C ILE A 7 -22.03 4.23 13.86
N ALA A 8 -22.67 3.22 13.27
CA ALA A 8 -22.54 1.84 13.72
C ALA A 8 -21.11 1.29 13.55
N MET A 9 -20.45 1.60 12.44
CA MET A 9 -19.06 1.22 12.20
C MET A 9 -18.10 1.93 13.16
N ILE A 10 -18.30 3.23 13.42
CA ILE A 10 -17.53 3.99 14.42
C ILE A 10 -17.71 3.38 15.80
N ALA A 11 -18.94 3.08 16.21
CA ALA A 11 -19.23 2.49 17.51
C ALA A 11 -18.57 1.11 17.67
N LEU A 12 -18.62 0.26 16.64
CA LEU A 12 -17.96 -1.05 16.63
C LEU A 12 -16.43 -0.90 16.74
N LEU A 13 -15.82 -0.02 15.94
CA LEU A 13 -14.37 0.18 15.95
C LEU A 13 -13.87 0.82 17.24
N VAL A 14 -14.62 1.75 17.82
CA VAL A 14 -14.31 2.34 19.14
C VAL A 14 -14.48 1.31 20.25
N SER A 15 -15.47 0.42 20.16
CA SER A 15 -15.66 -0.66 21.16
C SER A 15 -14.54 -1.70 21.14
N LEU A 16 -13.84 -1.84 20.00
CA LEU A 16 -12.66 -2.70 19.84
C LEU A 16 -11.36 -2.01 20.26
N ALA A 17 -11.37 -0.68 20.44
CA ALA A 17 -10.17 0.09 20.75
C ALA A 17 -9.89 0.09 22.26
N VAL A 18 -8.93 -0.74 22.67
CA VAL A 18 -8.54 -0.89 24.10
C VAL A 18 -7.52 0.19 24.53
N SER A 19 -6.99 0.97 23.59
CA SER A 19 -5.99 2.02 23.87
C SER A 19 -6.22 3.30 23.07
N TYR A 20 -5.73 4.43 23.59
CA TYR A 20 -5.80 5.73 22.89
C TYR A 20 -5.16 5.69 21.50
N GLY A 21 -4.08 4.92 21.32
CA GLY A 21 -3.44 4.74 20.02
C GLY A 21 -4.37 4.10 18.98
N MET A 22 -5.11 3.04 19.37
CA MET A 22 -6.09 2.41 18.49
C MET A 22 -7.25 3.35 18.15
N ILE A 23 -7.72 4.16 19.11
CA ILE A 23 -8.77 5.15 18.85
C ILE A 23 -8.31 6.15 17.79
N ILE A 24 -7.11 6.73 17.96
CA ILE A 24 -6.55 7.69 17.00
C ILE A 24 -6.39 7.05 15.63
N TYR A 25 -5.87 5.82 15.57
CA TYR A 25 -5.73 5.04 14.33
C TYR A 25 -7.07 4.95 13.58
N PHE A 26 -8.15 4.51 14.25
CA PHE A 26 -9.45 4.34 13.61
C PHE A 26 -10.10 5.67 13.24
N VAL A 27 -9.95 6.72 14.06
CA VAL A 27 -10.45 8.05 13.72
C VAL A 27 -9.79 8.57 12.44
N VAL A 28 -8.47 8.47 12.32
CA VAL A 28 -7.73 8.89 11.11
C VAL A 28 -8.18 8.07 9.90
N LEU A 29 -8.29 6.74 10.04
CA LEU A 29 -8.76 5.86 8.98
C LEU A 29 -10.17 6.24 8.51
N LEU A 30 -11.10 6.44 9.43
CA LEU A 30 -12.50 6.76 9.13
C LEU A 30 -12.65 8.11 8.43
N LEU A 31 -11.91 9.13 8.89
CA LEU A 31 -11.86 10.44 8.24
C LEU A 31 -11.30 10.34 6.81
N ALA A 32 -10.21 9.58 6.64
CA ALA A 32 -9.58 9.35 5.36
C ALA A 32 -10.51 8.61 4.38
N MET A 33 -11.16 7.54 4.84
CA MET A 33 -12.19 6.83 4.07
C MET A 33 -13.31 7.78 3.69
N HIS A 34 -13.87 8.53 4.64
CA HIS A 34 -14.96 9.47 4.38
C HIS A 34 -14.61 10.46 3.27
N HIS A 35 -13.40 11.05 3.33
CA HIS A 35 -12.91 11.95 2.29
C HIS A 35 -12.77 11.27 0.93
N CYS A 36 -12.24 10.04 0.87
CA CYS A 36 -12.06 9.33 -0.41
C CYS A 36 -13.41 8.92 -1.02
N TYR A 37 -14.37 8.47 -0.21
CA TYR A 37 -15.70 8.07 -0.68
C TYR A 37 -16.61 9.25 -1.05
N SER A 38 -16.33 10.47 -0.56
CA SER A 38 -17.04 11.68 -0.97
C SER A 38 -16.60 12.20 -2.34
N GLN A 39 -15.47 11.72 -2.87
CA GLN A 39 -15.02 12.08 -4.21
C GLN A 39 -15.97 11.55 -5.29
N PRO A 40 -16.06 12.25 -6.45
CA PRO A 40 -16.92 11.88 -7.57
C PRO A 40 -16.34 10.70 -8.36
N VAL A 41 -16.27 9.54 -7.71
CA VAL A 41 -15.80 8.28 -8.29
C VAL A 41 -16.99 7.37 -8.59
N GLY A 42 -16.92 6.60 -9.67
CA GLY A 42 -18.01 5.74 -10.11
C GLY A 42 -18.40 4.69 -9.06
N TRP A 43 -19.68 4.33 -9.02
CA TRP A 43 -20.25 3.35 -8.07
C TRP A 43 -19.47 2.03 -8.04
N THR A 44 -19.10 1.49 -9.20
CA THR A 44 -18.34 0.24 -9.31
C THR A 44 -17.04 0.27 -8.51
N ARG A 45 -16.27 1.38 -8.59
CA ARG A 45 -15.02 1.55 -7.84
C ARG A 45 -15.26 1.62 -6.33
N LYS A 46 -16.36 2.26 -5.91
CA LYS A 46 -16.76 2.29 -4.49
C LYS A 46 -17.10 0.89 -3.98
N VAL A 47 -17.86 0.12 -4.73
CA VAL A 47 -18.21 -1.26 -4.36
C VAL A 47 -16.97 -2.14 -4.26
N LEU A 48 -16.09 -2.08 -5.26
CA LEU A 48 -14.83 -2.84 -5.25
C LEU A 48 -13.94 -2.44 -4.06
N SER A 49 -13.83 -1.13 -3.77
CA SER A 49 -13.08 -0.65 -2.60
C SER A 49 -13.66 -1.18 -1.29
N ILE A 50 -15.00 -1.15 -1.11
CA ILE A 50 -15.67 -1.72 0.07
C ILE A 50 -15.40 -3.22 0.18
N ALA A 51 -15.50 -3.97 -0.92
CA ALA A 51 -15.23 -5.39 -0.95
C ALA A 51 -13.77 -5.70 -0.55
N CYS A 52 -12.80 -4.94 -1.08
CA CYS A 52 -11.39 -5.07 -0.70
C CYS A 52 -11.19 -4.84 0.80
N ILE A 53 -11.74 -3.75 1.36
CA ILE A 53 -11.68 -3.48 2.82
C ILE A 53 -12.30 -4.63 3.59
N ALA A 54 -13.51 -5.06 3.23
CA ALA A 54 -14.22 -6.11 3.96
C ALA A 54 -13.40 -7.41 4.02
N VAL A 55 -12.77 -7.79 2.90
CA VAL A 55 -11.95 -9.00 2.84
C VAL A 55 -10.65 -8.84 3.62
N THR A 56 -9.90 -7.76 3.45
CA THR A 56 -8.61 -7.58 4.15
C THR A 56 -8.79 -7.40 5.65
N TRP A 57 -9.80 -6.63 6.06
CA TRP A 57 -10.11 -6.40 7.46
C TRP A 57 -10.75 -7.61 8.14
N PHE A 58 -11.48 -8.46 7.42
CA PHE A 58 -11.96 -9.73 7.97
C PHE A 58 -10.80 -10.56 8.54
N TYR A 59 -9.74 -10.76 7.75
CA TYR A 59 -8.57 -11.51 8.18
C TYR A 59 -7.76 -10.80 9.27
N ILE A 60 -7.62 -9.47 9.21
CA ILE A 60 -6.91 -8.70 10.24
C ILE A 60 -7.64 -8.75 11.58
N ILE A 61 -8.97 -8.53 11.58
CA ILE A 61 -9.78 -8.56 12.80
C ILE A 61 -9.78 -9.97 13.40
N HIS A 62 -9.94 -11.00 12.57
CA HIS A 62 -9.91 -12.37 13.06
C HIS A 62 -8.55 -12.69 13.71
N PHE A 63 -7.43 -12.31 13.07
CA PHE A 63 -6.10 -12.44 13.67
C PHE A 63 -5.99 -11.67 14.99
N MET A 64 -6.44 -10.42 15.05
CA MET A 64 -6.37 -9.60 16.26
C MET A 64 -7.16 -10.18 17.43
N ILE A 65 -8.31 -10.82 17.15
CA ILE A 65 -9.13 -11.49 18.18
C ILE A 65 -8.49 -12.80 18.63
N ALA A 66 -7.94 -13.58 17.69
CA ALA A 66 -7.36 -14.89 17.97
C ALA A 66 -5.94 -14.81 18.57
N TYR A 67 -5.24 -13.70 18.34
CA TYR A 67 -3.85 -13.53 18.77
C TYR A 67 -3.74 -13.41 20.30
N VAL A 68 -3.09 -14.39 20.90
CA VAL A 68 -2.71 -14.39 22.32
C VAL A 68 -1.19 -14.45 22.38
N GLY A 69 -0.56 -13.29 22.61
CA GLY A 69 0.89 -13.21 22.66
C GLY A 69 1.40 -11.93 23.31
N PRO A 70 2.72 -11.86 23.60
CA PRO A 70 3.31 -10.76 24.36
C PRO A 70 3.52 -9.48 23.54
N MET A 71 3.55 -9.56 22.20
CA MET A 71 3.63 -8.37 21.33
C MET A 71 2.27 -7.71 21.19
N ASN A 72 2.20 -6.42 20.87
CA ASN A 72 0.94 -5.85 20.42
C ASN A 72 0.52 -6.52 19.09
N SER A 73 -0.79 -6.61 18.86
CA SER A 73 -1.34 -7.39 17.74
C SER A 73 -0.92 -6.86 16.37
N PHE A 74 -0.66 -5.56 16.22
CA PHE A 74 -0.16 -4.99 14.95
C PHE A 74 1.29 -5.41 14.66
N ASP A 75 2.19 -5.28 15.63
CA ASP A 75 3.59 -5.73 15.48
C ASP A 75 3.66 -7.24 15.24
N ALA A 76 2.80 -8.03 15.89
CA ALA A 76 2.68 -9.45 15.64
C ALA A 76 2.21 -9.78 14.22
N ALA A 77 1.22 -9.04 13.71
CA ALA A 77 0.75 -9.19 12.34
C ALA A 77 1.85 -8.88 11.31
N TYR A 78 2.65 -7.83 11.56
CA TYR A 78 3.79 -7.49 10.71
C TYR A 78 4.92 -8.52 10.82
N ALA A 79 5.23 -8.98 12.02
CA ALA A 79 6.23 -10.02 12.24
C ALA A 79 5.84 -11.32 11.50
N ASP A 80 4.56 -11.69 11.50
CA ASP A 80 4.10 -12.89 10.78
C ASP A 80 4.34 -12.82 9.27
N VAL A 81 4.18 -11.64 8.66
CA VAL A 81 4.35 -11.47 7.21
C VAL A 81 5.80 -11.18 6.79
N ILE A 82 6.66 -10.79 7.73
CA ILE A 82 8.09 -10.46 7.49
C ILE A 82 9.02 -11.59 7.93
N TRP A 83 8.85 -12.12 9.14
CA TRP A 83 9.75 -13.12 9.76
C TRP A 83 9.29 -14.56 9.60
N GLY A 84 8.29 -14.86 8.77
CA GLY A 84 7.73 -16.20 8.59
C GLY A 84 8.71 -17.30 8.10
N GLY A 85 10.01 -17.00 7.99
CA GLY A 85 11.08 -17.94 7.67
C GLY A 85 10.98 -18.48 6.24
N SER A 86 11.33 -19.76 6.05
CA SER A 86 11.18 -20.47 4.77
C SER A 86 9.71 -20.63 4.34
N MET A 87 8.76 -20.42 5.24
CA MET A 87 7.32 -20.37 4.95
C MET A 87 6.80 -18.94 4.82
N GLY A 88 7.68 -17.95 4.86
CA GLY A 88 7.33 -16.54 4.83
C GLY A 88 6.67 -16.12 3.52
N ASN A 89 5.85 -15.07 3.61
CA ASN A 89 5.19 -14.47 2.44
C ASN A 89 5.93 -13.22 1.94
N TRP A 90 7.25 -13.14 2.22
CA TRP A 90 8.02 -11.92 2.02
C TRP A 90 7.97 -11.43 0.56
N SER A 91 7.98 -12.34 -0.42
CA SER A 91 7.88 -11.94 -1.83
C SER A 91 6.55 -11.23 -2.15
N ASN A 92 5.42 -11.61 -1.57
CA ASN A 92 4.16 -10.86 -1.74
C ASN A 92 4.14 -9.58 -0.88
N THR A 93 4.68 -9.62 0.34
CA THR A 93 4.79 -8.46 1.23
C THR A 93 5.59 -7.35 0.54
N GLN A 94 6.78 -7.64 0.01
CA GLN A 94 7.56 -6.64 -0.71
C GLN A 94 6.85 -6.18 -2.00
N MET A 95 6.09 -7.04 -2.70
CA MET A 95 5.39 -6.64 -3.93
C MET A 95 4.38 -5.55 -3.61
N LEU A 96 3.65 -5.71 -2.50
CA LEU A 96 2.75 -4.69 -1.98
C LEU A 96 3.49 -3.43 -1.52
N LEU A 97 4.57 -3.57 -0.73
CA LEU A 97 5.29 -2.43 -0.17
C LEU A 97 6.00 -1.61 -1.25
N THR A 98 6.68 -2.26 -2.21
CA THR A 98 7.32 -1.58 -3.34
C THR A 98 6.29 -0.91 -4.24
N TRP A 99 5.14 -1.56 -4.47
CA TRP A 99 4.01 -0.94 -5.15
C TRP A 99 3.52 0.32 -4.42
N ALA A 100 3.41 0.28 -3.08
CA ALA A 100 3.00 1.44 -2.28
C ALA A 100 3.96 2.63 -2.43
N VAL A 101 5.28 2.39 -2.54
CA VAL A 101 6.27 3.46 -2.81
C VAL A 101 6.03 4.09 -4.18
N ILE A 102 5.84 3.29 -5.22
CA ILE A 102 5.53 3.81 -6.57
C ILE A 102 4.19 4.56 -6.56
N ALA A 103 3.19 4.00 -5.90
CA ALA A 103 1.86 4.55 -5.81
C ALA A 103 1.83 5.89 -5.06
N MET A 104 2.71 6.09 -4.06
CA MET A 104 2.89 7.36 -3.37
C MET A 104 3.28 8.48 -4.34
N VAL A 105 4.22 8.22 -5.26
CA VAL A 105 4.63 9.18 -6.29
C VAL A 105 3.53 9.32 -7.35
N TRP A 106 2.88 8.22 -7.72
CA TRP A 106 1.76 8.20 -8.66
C TRP A 106 0.57 9.04 -8.21
N SER A 107 0.33 9.08 -6.91
CA SER A 107 -0.70 9.88 -6.26
C SER A 107 -0.18 11.19 -5.67
N ALA A 108 0.97 11.70 -6.10
CA ALA A 108 1.57 12.92 -5.53
C ALA A 108 0.61 14.13 -5.52
N GLU A 109 -0.29 14.22 -6.49
CA GLU A 109 -1.32 15.25 -6.60
C GLU A 109 -2.59 15.01 -5.77
N ALA A 110 -2.78 13.79 -5.27
CA ALA A 110 -3.95 13.44 -4.47
C ALA A 110 -3.89 14.11 -3.10
N SER A 111 -5.05 14.26 -2.48
CA SER A 111 -5.12 14.61 -1.05
C SER A 111 -4.38 13.58 -0.20
N ALA A 112 -3.76 14.02 0.90
CA ALA A 112 -3.08 13.14 1.85
C ALA A 112 -4.00 12.04 2.41
N PHE A 113 -5.32 12.26 2.41
CA PHE A 113 -6.31 11.27 2.83
C PHE A 113 -6.25 9.96 2.03
N TYR A 114 -5.86 9.96 0.75
CA TYR A 114 -5.67 8.72 0.00
C TYR A 114 -4.52 7.88 0.57
N GLN A 115 -3.40 8.52 0.90
CA GLN A 115 -2.26 7.82 1.48
C GLN A 115 -2.55 7.40 2.92
N LEU A 116 -3.21 8.23 3.72
CA LEU A 116 -3.65 7.86 5.07
C LEU A 116 -4.61 6.66 5.03
N PHE A 117 -5.57 6.64 4.11
CA PHE A 117 -6.46 5.49 3.94
C PHE A 117 -5.69 4.25 3.48
N GLY A 118 -4.74 4.39 2.56
CA GLY A 118 -3.93 3.26 2.10
C GLY A 118 -3.04 2.68 3.19
N VAL A 119 -2.39 3.53 3.99
CA VAL A 119 -1.46 3.17 5.06
C VAL A 119 -2.17 2.55 6.27
N PHE A 120 -3.32 3.11 6.69
CA PHE A 120 -4.05 2.65 7.88
C PHE A 120 -5.23 1.72 7.57
N GLY A 121 -5.57 1.49 6.31
CA GLY A 121 -6.76 0.75 5.93
C GLY A 121 -6.42 -0.44 5.07
N ALA A 122 -6.58 -0.24 3.77
CA ALA A 122 -6.18 -1.19 2.75
C ALA A 122 -5.66 -0.39 1.58
N MET A 123 -4.40 -0.64 1.20
CA MET A 123 -3.70 0.12 0.17
C MET A 123 -4.48 0.03 -1.14
N SER A 124 -4.84 -1.20 -1.52
CA SER A 124 -5.61 -1.47 -2.74
C SER A 124 -6.95 -0.72 -2.78
N ALA A 125 -7.68 -0.71 -1.66
CA ALA A 125 -8.98 -0.06 -1.56
C ALA A 125 -8.92 1.45 -1.75
N SER A 126 -7.89 2.10 -1.23
CA SER A 126 -7.67 3.53 -1.42
C SER A 126 -7.43 3.87 -2.89
N TYR A 127 -6.56 3.12 -3.55
CA TYR A 127 -6.20 3.40 -4.95
C TYR A 127 -7.25 2.95 -5.97
N LEU A 128 -8.20 2.08 -5.60
CA LEU A 128 -9.42 1.87 -6.39
C LEU A 128 -10.29 3.14 -6.47
N LEU A 129 -10.28 3.97 -5.42
CA LEU A 129 -10.97 5.25 -5.40
C LEU A 129 -10.14 6.37 -6.05
N PHE A 130 -8.82 6.20 -6.15
CA PHE A 130 -7.97 7.19 -6.78
C PHE A 130 -8.19 7.24 -8.29
N ARG A 131 -8.23 8.46 -8.83
CA ARG A 131 -8.19 8.71 -10.26
C ARG A 131 -7.08 9.74 -10.51
N PRO A 132 -5.96 9.34 -11.13
CA PRO A 132 -4.94 10.31 -11.51
C PRO A 132 -5.57 11.30 -12.50
N LYS A 133 -5.38 12.59 -12.24
CA LYS A 133 -5.49 13.61 -13.27
C LYS A 133 -4.37 13.30 -14.26
N GLN A 134 -4.69 13.28 -15.54
CA GLN A 134 -3.66 13.23 -16.59
C GLN A 134 -2.86 14.53 -16.48
N ARG A 135 -1.83 14.53 -15.64
CA ARG A 135 -0.87 15.63 -15.56
C ARG A 135 0.16 15.43 -16.65
N GLU A 136 0.21 16.39 -17.55
CA GLU A 136 1.29 16.62 -18.52
C GLU A 136 2.56 17.18 -17.85
N ASP A 137 2.54 17.43 -16.54
CA ASP A 137 3.73 17.88 -15.82
C ASP A 137 4.75 16.73 -15.70
N ASP A 138 5.88 16.92 -16.38
CA ASP A 138 7.06 16.05 -16.36
C ASP A 138 7.87 16.15 -15.06
N LYS A 139 7.36 16.85 -14.04
CA LYS A 139 8.11 17.17 -12.82
C LYS A 139 7.40 16.73 -11.55
N VAL A 140 8.17 16.21 -10.60
CA VAL A 140 7.75 15.83 -9.25
C VAL A 140 8.65 16.53 -8.23
N GLN A 141 8.11 16.96 -7.10
CA GLN A 141 8.91 17.63 -6.07
C GLN A 141 9.93 16.67 -5.44
N LEU A 142 11.13 17.17 -5.15
CA LEU A 142 12.30 16.37 -4.74
C LEU A 142 12.04 15.50 -3.51
N GLN A 143 11.19 15.93 -2.57
CA GLN A 143 10.92 15.13 -1.36
C GLN A 143 10.33 13.76 -1.70
N TYR A 144 9.56 13.62 -2.78
CA TYR A 144 9.05 12.30 -3.19
C TYR A 144 10.18 11.37 -3.60
N ALA A 145 11.24 11.87 -4.23
CA ALA A 145 12.41 11.07 -4.57
C ALA A 145 13.16 10.63 -3.31
N VAL A 146 13.46 11.58 -2.41
CA VAL A 146 14.18 11.31 -1.15
C VAL A 146 13.46 10.27 -0.31
N PHE A 147 12.18 10.48 -0.05
CA PHE A 147 11.40 9.58 0.78
C PHE A 147 11.08 8.25 0.09
N SER A 148 11.02 8.18 -1.24
CA SER A 148 10.93 6.89 -1.94
C SER A 148 12.19 6.04 -1.75
N VAL A 149 13.38 6.65 -1.85
CA VAL A 149 14.65 5.96 -1.60
C VAL A 149 14.73 5.48 -0.15
N LEU A 150 14.35 6.32 0.82
CA LEU A 150 14.27 5.93 2.23
C LEU A 150 13.27 4.78 2.45
N ALA A 151 12.10 4.82 1.82
CA ALA A 151 11.10 3.77 1.92
C ALA A 151 11.64 2.44 1.34
N PHE A 152 12.29 2.46 0.17
CA PHE A 152 12.91 1.26 -0.38
C PHE A 152 14.04 0.72 0.50
N ALA A 153 14.87 1.58 1.09
CA ALA A 153 15.89 1.17 2.05
C ALA A 153 15.26 0.48 3.27
N CYS A 154 14.14 1.00 3.78
CA CYS A 154 13.38 0.35 4.85
C CYS A 154 12.90 -1.03 4.41
N ILE A 155 12.28 -1.15 3.23
CA ILE A 155 11.78 -2.42 2.69
C ILE A 155 12.92 -3.44 2.59
N ALA A 156 14.08 -3.05 2.06
CA ALA A 156 15.24 -3.94 1.93
C ALA A 156 15.78 -4.44 3.28
N LEU A 157 15.66 -3.64 4.34
CA LEU A 157 16.15 -3.96 5.69
C LEU A 157 15.16 -4.76 6.54
N LEU A 158 13.85 -4.74 6.24
CA LEU A 158 12.82 -5.40 7.05
C LEU A 158 13.11 -6.89 7.33
N PRO A 159 13.50 -7.72 6.34
CA PRO A 159 13.79 -9.14 6.59
C PRO A 159 14.97 -9.39 7.54
N TRP A 160 15.86 -8.41 7.67
CA TRP A 160 17.08 -8.51 8.48
C TRP A 160 16.89 -8.06 9.91
N THR A 161 15.68 -7.61 10.27
CA THR A 161 15.38 -7.22 11.65
C THR A 161 15.34 -8.46 12.55
N THR A 162 16.02 -8.40 13.70
CA THR A 162 16.16 -9.53 14.64
C THR A 162 15.43 -9.32 15.96
N SER A 163 14.80 -8.16 16.15
CA SER A 163 14.06 -7.80 17.36
C SER A 163 12.80 -7.03 17.03
N VAL A 164 11.79 -7.12 17.90
CA VAL A 164 10.50 -6.43 17.73
C VAL A 164 10.70 -4.93 17.65
N SER A 165 11.55 -4.38 18.53
CA SER A 165 11.87 -2.95 18.52
C SER A 165 12.44 -2.50 17.17
N ALA A 166 13.42 -3.24 16.62
CA ALA A 166 13.99 -2.90 15.32
C ALA A 166 12.96 -2.97 14.18
N LEU A 167 12.10 -3.99 14.20
CA LEU A 167 11.00 -4.14 13.26
C LEU A 167 10.02 -2.95 13.35
N SER A 168 9.55 -2.64 14.56
CA SER A 168 8.62 -1.53 14.79
C SER A 168 9.22 -0.20 14.32
N TRP A 169 10.47 0.10 14.69
CA TRP A 169 11.14 1.34 14.25
C TRP A 169 11.21 1.45 12.73
N LEU A 170 11.60 0.36 12.05
CA LEU A 170 11.72 0.36 10.60
C LEU A 170 10.37 0.49 9.90
N LEU A 171 9.32 -0.14 10.45
CA LEU A 171 7.96 0.04 9.97
C LEU A 171 7.49 1.48 10.18
N TRP A 172 7.73 2.09 11.34
CA TRP A 172 7.42 3.50 11.58
C TRP A 172 8.15 4.41 10.59
N THR A 173 9.44 4.19 10.35
CA THR A 173 10.21 4.94 9.35
C THR A 173 9.64 4.77 7.95
N LEU A 174 9.21 3.56 7.58
CA LEU A 174 8.56 3.29 6.30
C LEU A 174 7.24 4.07 6.18
N HIS A 175 6.38 4.03 7.21
CA HIS A 175 5.10 4.77 7.22
C HIS A 175 5.32 6.28 7.12
N VAL A 176 6.26 6.82 7.89
CA VAL A 176 6.65 8.24 7.81
C VAL A 176 7.16 8.56 6.41
N SER A 177 7.97 7.69 5.80
CA SER A 177 8.49 7.91 4.45
C SER A 177 7.38 7.92 3.40
N LEU A 178 6.33 7.13 3.58
CA LEU A 178 5.18 7.12 2.68
C LEU A 178 4.26 8.34 2.82
N LEU A 179 4.24 8.99 4.00
CA LEU A 179 3.31 10.08 4.32
C LEU A 179 3.94 11.48 4.30
N ALA A 180 5.18 11.61 4.77
CA ALA A 180 5.88 12.90 4.93
C ALA A 180 5.97 13.74 3.65
N PRO A 181 6.13 13.17 2.44
CA PRO A 181 6.16 13.95 1.19
C PRO A 181 4.93 14.83 0.94
N LYS A 182 3.79 14.53 1.57
CA LYS A 182 2.56 15.33 1.47
C LYS A 182 2.57 16.59 2.31
N PHE A 183 3.39 16.62 3.37
CA PHE A 183 3.40 17.69 4.35
C PHE A 183 4.69 18.52 4.28
N ILE A 184 5.72 17.98 3.66
CA ILE A 184 6.99 18.65 3.44
C ILE A 184 7.05 19.08 1.98
N SER A 185 7.31 20.36 1.74
CA SER A 185 7.51 20.90 0.39
C SER A 185 8.97 21.31 0.21
N MET A 186 9.64 20.74 -0.79
CA MET A 186 10.96 21.19 -1.21
C MET A 186 10.81 22.00 -2.51
N SER A 187 11.60 23.07 -2.66
CA SER A 187 11.55 23.97 -3.81
C SER A 187 12.06 23.34 -5.12
N PHE A 188 12.82 22.24 -5.02
CA PHE A 188 13.41 21.57 -6.17
C PHE A 188 12.44 20.56 -6.79
N ASN A 189 12.42 20.53 -8.11
CA ASN A 189 11.68 19.56 -8.89
C ASN A 189 12.66 18.57 -9.54
N PHE A 190 12.20 17.34 -9.68
CA PHE A 190 12.91 16.22 -10.27
C PHE A 190 12.13 15.71 -11.48
N ASP A 191 12.85 15.21 -12.48
CA ASP A 191 12.24 14.64 -13.69
C ASP A 191 11.43 13.38 -13.35
N ARG A 192 10.15 13.40 -13.68
CA ARG A 192 9.18 12.37 -13.30
C ARG A 192 9.51 11.03 -13.96
N CYS A 193 9.89 11.04 -15.24
CA CYS A 193 10.27 9.86 -15.99
C CYS A 193 11.48 9.17 -15.35
N SER A 194 12.55 9.94 -15.12
CA SER A 194 13.79 9.47 -14.48
C SER A 194 13.51 8.92 -13.09
N LEU A 195 12.65 9.58 -12.30
CA LEU A 195 12.27 9.09 -10.98
C LEU A 195 11.60 7.72 -11.10
N TYR A 196 10.54 7.59 -11.89
CA TYR A 196 9.84 6.30 -12.03
C TYR A 196 10.73 5.19 -12.57
N PHE A 197 11.64 5.50 -13.50
CA PHE A 197 12.61 4.52 -13.99
C PHE A 197 13.52 4.03 -12.86
N VAL A 198 14.09 4.93 -12.05
CA VAL A 198 14.91 4.58 -10.88
C VAL A 198 14.09 3.75 -9.89
N LEU A 199 12.87 4.17 -9.57
CA LEU A 199 12.04 3.44 -8.61
C LEU A 199 11.61 2.06 -9.15
N ALA A 200 11.38 1.92 -10.46
CA ALA A 200 11.11 0.64 -11.09
C ALA A 200 12.31 -0.32 -10.99
N LEU A 201 13.53 0.19 -11.19
CA LEU A 201 14.75 -0.59 -11.00
C LEU A 201 14.93 -1.02 -9.54
N MET A 202 14.69 -0.12 -8.58
CA MET A 202 14.75 -0.46 -7.15
C MET A 202 13.71 -1.54 -6.78
N ALA A 203 12.47 -1.40 -7.28
CA ALA A 203 11.43 -2.41 -7.07
C ALA A 203 11.81 -3.77 -7.67
N MET A 204 12.43 -3.79 -8.86
CA MET A 204 12.92 -5.01 -9.48
C MET A 204 14.04 -5.67 -8.67
N VAL A 205 15.05 -4.90 -8.24
CA VAL A 205 16.18 -5.43 -7.45
C VAL A 205 15.69 -6.04 -6.14
N ILE A 206 14.81 -5.35 -5.43
CA ILE A 206 14.18 -5.87 -4.22
C ILE A 206 13.37 -7.12 -4.56
N HIS A 207 12.55 -7.08 -5.61
CA HIS A 207 11.74 -8.23 -6.03
C HIS A 207 12.56 -9.51 -6.21
N MET A 208 13.67 -9.40 -6.96
CA MET A 208 14.58 -10.49 -7.26
C MET A 208 15.30 -11.05 -6.01
N SER A 209 15.41 -10.26 -4.94
CA SER A 209 16.10 -10.65 -3.71
C SER A 209 15.23 -11.40 -2.69
N ALA A 210 13.89 -11.38 -2.80
CA ALA A 210 13.02 -12.00 -1.80
C ALA A 210 12.91 -13.53 -1.88
N GLY A 211 13.47 -14.14 -2.92
CA GLY A 211 13.34 -15.58 -3.11
C GLY A 211 11.90 -16.01 -3.47
N ARG A 212 11.53 -17.23 -3.09
CA ARG A 212 10.25 -17.84 -3.45
C ARG A 212 9.19 -17.54 -2.38
N SER A 213 7.98 -17.19 -2.81
CA SER A 213 6.80 -17.19 -1.95
C SER A 213 6.06 -18.53 -2.04
N PHE A 214 5.63 -19.06 -0.89
CA PHE A 214 4.67 -20.15 -0.81
C PHE A 214 3.25 -19.60 -0.73
N LEU A 215 2.25 -20.47 -0.90
CA LEU A 215 0.86 -20.10 -0.67
C LEU A 215 0.70 -19.62 0.80
N PRO A 216 0.01 -18.48 1.02
CA PRO A 216 -0.16 -17.94 2.36
C PRO A 216 -1.01 -18.89 3.20
N ASN A 217 -0.54 -19.19 4.41
CA ASN A 217 -1.17 -20.13 5.34
C ASN A 217 -1.60 -19.51 6.68
N THR A 218 -1.34 -18.21 6.86
CA THR A 218 -1.80 -17.42 8.01
C THR A 218 -2.67 -16.27 7.49
N GLU A 219 -3.53 -15.75 8.36
CA GLU A 219 -4.53 -14.74 7.99
C GLU A 219 -3.89 -13.43 7.53
N CYS A 220 -2.85 -12.97 8.22
CA CYS A 220 -2.10 -11.77 7.83
C CYS A 220 -1.43 -11.92 6.46
N ARG A 221 -0.86 -13.11 6.18
CA ARG A 221 -0.26 -13.41 4.87
C ARG A 221 -1.32 -13.50 3.78
N ILE A 222 -2.49 -14.06 4.06
CA ILE A 222 -3.61 -14.11 3.11
C ILE A 222 -4.07 -12.68 2.79
N SER A 223 -4.28 -11.86 3.81
CA SER A 223 -4.70 -10.45 3.65
C SER A 223 -3.73 -9.65 2.77
N ILE A 224 -2.43 -9.72 3.04
CA ILE A 224 -1.41 -9.05 2.21
C ILE A 224 -1.38 -9.58 0.78
N THR A 225 -1.54 -10.89 0.58
CA THR A 225 -1.56 -11.49 -0.76
C THR A 225 -2.73 -10.98 -1.58
N ILE A 226 -3.91 -10.88 -0.96
CA ILE A 226 -5.10 -10.33 -1.60
C ILE A 226 -4.85 -8.87 -2.01
N ASP A 227 -4.27 -8.06 -1.11
CA ASP A 227 -3.95 -6.67 -1.43
C ASP A 227 -2.93 -6.55 -2.56
N ALA A 228 -1.88 -7.38 -2.57
CA ALA A 228 -0.90 -7.42 -3.65
C ALA A 228 -1.54 -7.78 -5.01
N VAL A 229 -2.45 -8.76 -5.03
CA VAL A 229 -3.20 -9.15 -6.23
C VAL A 229 -4.10 -8.02 -6.71
N VAL A 230 -4.83 -7.36 -5.82
CA VAL A 230 -5.68 -6.22 -6.22
C VAL A 230 -4.82 -5.06 -6.73
N CYS A 231 -3.68 -4.76 -6.11
CA CYS A 231 -2.71 -3.78 -6.62
C CYS A 231 -2.19 -4.14 -8.02
N ALA A 232 -1.93 -5.42 -8.30
CA ALA A 232 -1.61 -5.89 -9.65
C ALA A 232 -2.74 -5.60 -10.64
N LEU A 233 -3.99 -5.90 -10.28
CA LEU A 233 -5.16 -5.59 -11.11
C LEU A 233 -5.34 -4.07 -11.33
N ILE A 234 -5.06 -3.25 -10.32
CA ILE A 234 -5.06 -1.78 -10.45
C ILE A 234 -4.00 -1.35 -11.45
N THR A 235 -2.78 -1.91 -11.39
CA THR A 235 -1.73 -1.64 -12.38
C THR A 235 -2.17 -2.03 -13.79
N LEU A 236 -2.79 -3.20 -13.98
CA LEU A 236 -3.35 -3.61 -15.28
C LEU A 236 -4.42 -2.65 -15.79
N GLY A 237 -5.33 -2.24 -14.90
CA GLY A 237 -6.36 -1.26 -15.20
C GLY A 237 -5.77 0.08 -15.62
N PHE A 238 -4.70 0.53 -14.95
CA PHE A 238 -3.97 1.74 -15.32
C PHE A 238 -3.31 1.62 -16.70
N ILE A 239 -2.62 0.51 -16.98
CA ILE A 239 -1.98 0.29 -18.29
C ILE A 239 -3.04 0.31 -19.40
N TYR A 240 -4.15 -0.39 -19.20
CA TYR A 240 -5.25 -0.40 -20.17
C TYR A 240 -5.84 0.99 -20.34
N ASP A 241 -6.08 1.74 -19.26
CA ASP A 241 -6.65 3.08 -19.36
C ASP A 241 -5.72 4.08 -20.07
N ARG A 242 -4.39 3.97 -19.84
CA ARG A 242 -3.35 4.81 -20.46
C ARG A 242 -3.15 4.48 -21.94
N THR A 243 -3.05 3.20 -22.29
CA THR A 243 -2.67 2.76 -23.65
C THR A 243 -3.87 2.42 -24.54
N LYS A 244 -5.07 2.26 -23.96
CA LYS A 244 -6.27 1.71 -24.60
C LYS A 244 -6.03 0.36 -25.29
N SER A 245 -5.05 -0.41 -24.81
CA SER A 245 -4.61 -1.67 -25.42
C SER A 245 -4.68 -2.83 -24.45
N LEU A 246 -5.53 -3.83 -24.76
CA LEU A 246 -5.57 -5.10 -24.04
C LEU A 246 -4.25 -5.86 -24.15
N TRP A 247 -3.55 -5.71 -25.28
CA TRP A 247 -2.24 -6.34 -25.49
C TRP A 247 -1.20 -5.77 -24.52
N ALA A 248 -1.12 -4.43 -24.40
CA ALA A 248 -0.19 -3.78 -23.48
C ALA A 248 -0.48 -4.17 -22.02
N ALA A 249 -1.76 -4.20 -21.62
CA ALA A 249 -2.16 -4.66 -20.30
C ALA A 249 -1.78 -6.13 -20.07
N SER A 250 -2.06 -7.01 -21.03
CA SER A 250 -1.72 -8.43 -20.94
C SER A 250 -0.21 -8.67 -20.85
N ALA A 251 0.57 -7.97 -21.68
CA ALA A 251 2.03 -8.00 -21.61
C ALA A 251 2.53 -7.51 -20.25
N GLY A 252 1.98 -6.41 -19.73
CA GLY A 252 2.25 -5.93 -18.37
C GLY A 252 1.95 -7.01 -17.32
N GLY A 253 0.82 -7.70 -17.43
CA GLY A 253 0.45 -8.80 -16.53
C GLY A 253 1.41 -9.99 -16.58
N CYS A 254 1.85 -10.37 -17.78
CA CYS A 254 2.87 -11.42 -17.95
C CYS A 254 4.23 -11.03 -17.36
N LEU A 255 4.54 -9.74 -17.27
CA LEU A 255 5.79 -9.21 -16.71
C LEU A 255 5.77 -9.12 -15.18
N MET A 256 4.61 -8.95 -14.54
CA MET A 256 4.50 -8.76 -13.08
C MET A 256 5.08 -9.90 -12.23
N PRO A 257 4.97 -11.19 -12.58
CA PRO A 257 5.63 -12.27 -11.83
C PRO A 257 7.16 -12.12 -11.79
N PHE A 258 7.76 -11.57 -12.85
CA PHE A 258 9.20 -11.40 -12.98
C PHE A 258 9.72 -10.10 -12.37
N PHE A 259 8.94 -9.02 -12.44
CA PHE A 259 9.40 -7.68 -12.08
C PHE A 259 8.70 -7.07 -10.87
N SER A 260 7.61 -7.66 -10.39
CA SER A 260 6.60 -7.10 -9.47
C SER A 260 5.62 -6.11 -10.12
N PRO A 261 4.38 -6.00 -9.61
CA PRO A 261 3.43 -4.96 -9.97
C PRO A 261 3.95 -3.54 -9.79
N GLY A 262 4.80 -3.30 -8.78
CA GLY A 262 5.40 -1.99 -8.52
C GLY A 262 6.36 -1.58 -9.63
N CYS A 263 7.27 -2.46 -10.03
CA CYS A 263 8.17 -2.19 -11.15
C CYS A 263 7.41 -1.92 -12.45
N VAL A 264 6.43 -2.77 -12.78
CA VAL A 264 5.61 -2.60 -14.00
C VAL A 264 4.85 -1.27 -13.95
N LEU A 265 4.25 -0.91 -12.81
CA LEU A 265 3.62 0.41 -12.65
C LEU A 265 4.63 1.55 -12.86
N GLY A 266 5.82 1.44 -12.30
CA GLY A 266 6.90 2.43 -12.47
C GLY A 266 7.29 2.59 -13.95
N VAL A 267 7.55 1.50 -14.67
CA VAL A 267 7.89 1.55 -16.11
C VAL A 267 6.79 2.25 -16.90
N PHE A 268 5.52 1.90 -16.72
CA PHE A 268 4.42 2.53 -17.45
C PHE A 268 4.12 3.97 -17.00
N CYS A 269 4.55 4.38 -15.81
CA CYS A 269 4.52 5.77 -15.38
C CYS A 269 5.69 6.59 -15.94
N ALA A 270 6.79 5.94 -16.34
CA ALA A 270 7.92 6.58 -17.00
C ALA A 270 7.72 6.77 -18.51
N LEU A 271 6.91 5.90 -19.15
CA LEU A 271 6.52 5.97 -20.56
C LEU A 271 5.38 6.95 -20.81
#